data_AF-A0A0G1YVS3-F1
#
_entry.id   AF-A0A0G1YVS3-F1
#
_cell.length_a   1.000
_cell.length_b   1.000
_cell.length_c   1.000
_cell.angle_alpha   90.00
_cell.angle_beta   90.00
_cell.angle_gamma   90.00
#
_symmetry.space_group_name_H-M   'P 1'
#
loop_
_entity.id
_entity.type
_entity.pdbx_description
1 polymer ?
#
loop_
_entity_poly.entity_id
_entity_poly.type
_entity_poly.pdbx_seq_one_letter_code
_entity_poly.pdbx_strand_id
1 'polypeptide(L)' 'MSSEILVVCRKCQSKAPSSVMKLDVDEKMMICPNCVKSKQAPRKLSETLHEQGPTMQFSRPSG' A
#
# COMPACT_ATOMS: atom_id res chain seq x y z
N MET A 1 24.86 22.82 -12.06
CA MET A 1 23.84 21.76 -12.18
C MET A 1 23.92 20.91 -10.92
N SER A 2 22.83 20.79 -10.17
CA SER A 2 22.79 19.98 -8.95
C SER A 2 22.66 18.52 -9.36
N SER A 3 23.75 17.75 -9.30
CA SER A 3 23.71 16.31 -9.57
C SER A 3 22.94 15.63 -8.44
N GLU A 4 21.68 15.30 -8.68
CA GLU A 4 20.85 14.58 -7.72
C GLU A 4 21.34 13.13 -7.57
N ILE A 5 21.75 12.77 -6.36
CA ILE A 5 22.20 11.41 -6.04
C ILE A 5 20.97 10.53 -5.84
N LEU A 6 20.76 9.58 -6.74
CA LEU A 6 19.67 8.60 -6.64
C LEU A 6 20.12 7.37 -5.86
N VAL A 7 19.27 6.93 -4.92
CA VAL A 7 19.49 5.76 -4.06
C VAL A 7 18.37 4.76 -4.25
N VAL A 8 18.69 3.46 -4.18
CA VAL A 8 17.73 2.37 -4.30
C VAL A 8 17.11 2.07 -2.94
N CYS A 9 15.78 2.06 -2.86
CA CYS A 9 15.07 1.59 -1.69
C CYS A 9 15.29 0.08 -1.51
N ARG A 10 15.75 -0.34 -0.33
CA ARG A 10 15.98 -1.77 -0.05
C ARG A 10 14.71 -2.60 0.03
N LYS A 11 13.54 -1.97 0.21
CA LYS A 11 12.25 -2.67 0.40
C LYS A 11 11.49 -2.92 -0.89
N CYS A 12 11.39 -1.91 -1.76
CA CYS A 12 10.64 -2.00 -3.03
C CYS A 12 11.51 -1.83 -4.28
N GLN A 13 12.83 -1.68 -4.12
CA GLN A 13 13.81 -1.51 -5.21
C GLN A 13 13.60 -0.26 -6.09
N SER A 14 12.69 0.64 -5.71
CA SER A 14 12.50 1.93 -6.38
C SER A 14 13.70 2.85 -6.17
N LYS A 15 14.09 3.61 -7.20
CA LYS A 15 15.09 4.67 -7.10
C LYS A 15 14.44 5.98 -6.68
N ALA A 16 15.02 6.68 -5.72
CA ALA A 16 14.60 8.04 -5.34
C ALA A 16 15.81 8.87 -4.89
N PRO A 17 15.70 10.21 -4.87
CA PRO A 17 16.76 11.07 -4.35
C PRO A 17 17.15 10.71 -2.91
N SER A 18 18.45 10.75 -2.61
CA SER A 18 18.95 10.52 -1.24
C SER A 18 18.28 11.46 -0.23
N SER A 19 17.97 12.69 -0.63
CA SER A 19 17.32 13.71 0.20
C SER A 19 15.91 13.32 0.70
N VAL A 20 15.21 12.42 0.00
CA VAL A 20 13.85 11.99 0.38
C VAL A 20 13.81 10.58 0.97
N MET A 21 14.93 9.85 0.94
CA MET A 21 15.06 8.55 1.59
C MET A 21 15.04 8.71 3.11
N LYS A 22 14.43 7.75 3.79
CA LYS A 22 14.29 7.73 5.26
C LYS A 22 14.90 6.45 5.82
N LEU A 23 15.52 6.55 6.99
CA LEU A 23 16.01 5.39 7.71
C LEU A 23 14.85 4.71 8.44
N ASP A 24 14.62 3.44 8.15
CA ASP A 24 13.76 2.56 8.93
C ASP A 24 14.54 2.11 10.18
N VAL A 25 14.13 2.56 11.37
CA VAL A 25 14.85 2.28 12.61
C VAL A 25 14.67 0.82 13.04
N ASP A 26 13.50 0.24 12.78
CA ASP A 26 13.19 -1.16 13.13
C ASP A 26 14.03 -2.14 12.31
N GLU A 27 14.13 -1.91 11.01
CA GLU A 27 14.88 -2.78 10.08
C GLU A 27 16.30 -2.28 9.80
N LYS A 28 16.71 -1.16 10.39
CA LYS A 28 18.01 -0.49 10.21
C LYS A 28 18.41 -0.31 8.74
N MET A 29 17.46 0.05 7.87
CA MET A 29 17.69 0.16 6.42
C MET A 29 17.10 1.43 5.80
N MET A 30 17.69 1.90 4.69
CA MET A 30 17.19 3.06 3.95
C MET A 30 16.00 2.67 3.06
N ILE A 31 14.88 3.36 3.25
CA ILE A 31 13.62 3.13 2.54
C ILE A 31 13.05 4.41 1.91
N CYS A 32 12.28 4.24 0.85
CA CYS A 32 11.60 5.35 0.17
C CYS A 32 10.39 5.83 1.00
N PRO A 33 9.92 7.07 0.77
CA PRO A 33 8.80 7.63 1.52
C PRO A 33 7.48 6.84 1.36
N ASN A 34 7.31 6.13 0.25
CA ASN A 34 6.15 5.25 0.05
C ASN A 34 6.16 4.07 1.04
N CYS A 35 7.32 3.41 1.21
CA CYS A 35 7.48 2.31 2.15
C CYS A 35 7.31 2.76 3.61
N VAL A 36 7.69 3.99 3.95
CA VAL A 36 7.46 4.58 5.28
C VAL A 36 5.96 4.75 5.53
N LYS A 37 5.21 5.31 4.57
CA LYS A 37 3.77 5.50 4.67
C LYS A 37 3.02 4.17 4.80
N SER A 38 3.44 3.14 4.07
CA SER A 38 2.85 1.79 4.19
C SER A 38 3.08 1.14 5.55
N LYS A 39 4.19 1.43 6.25
CA LYS A 39 4.40 0.98 7.64
C LYS A 39 3.53 1.74 8.64
N GLN A 40 3.38 3.05 8.44
CA GLN A 40 2.60 3.90 9.35
C GLN A 40 1.10 3.85 9.12
N ALA A 41 0.62 3.23 8.04
CA ALA A 41 -0.80 2.98 7.88
C ALA A 41 -1.22 1.91 8.92
N PRO A 42 -1.95 2.27 9.99
CA PRO A 42 -2.66 1.25 10.75
C PRO A 42 -3.56 0.53 9.76
N ARG A 43 -3.55 -0.81 9.82
CA ARG A 43 -4.41 -1.69 9.03
C ARG A 43 -5.88 -1.35 9.29
N LYS A 44 -6.41 -0.32 8.64
CA LYS A 44 -7.84 -0.11 8.42
C LYS A 44 -8.20 -0.82 7.12
N LEU A 45 -7.99 -2.13 7.08
CA LEU A 45 -8.66 -3.05 6.16
C LEU A 45 -9.39 -4.07 7.04
N SER A 46 -10.37 -3.58 7.78
CA SER A 46 -11.45 -4.39 8.33
C SER A 46 -12.74 -3.78 7.83
N GLU A 47 -13.57 -4.62 7.23
CA GLU A 47 -14.96 -4.38 6.83
C GLU A 47 -15.20 -3.37 5.70
N THR A 48 -15.27 -3.87 4.47
CA THR A 48 -16.55 -4.09 3.77
C THR A 48 -16.27 -4.68 2.39
N LEU A 49 -17.20 -5.52 1.89
CA LEU A 49 -17.20 -6.27 0.62
C LEU A 49 -16.76 -7.75 0.69
N HIS A 50 -17.13 -8.44 1.77
CA HIS A 50 -17.64 -9.81 1.66
C HIS A 50 -19.12 -9.76 2.05
N GLU A 51 -20.01 -9.55 1.07
CA GLU A 51 -21.39 -10.05 1.07
C GLU A 51 -22.03 -9.65 -0.27
N GLN A 52 -21.83 -10.47 -1.29
CA GLN A 52 -22.81 -10.59 -2.37
C GLN A 52 -23.25 -12.05 -2.45
N GLY A 53 -24.12 -12.37 -1.51
CA GLY A 53 -25.15 -13.39 -1.57
C GLY A 53 -26.08 -13.10 -0.38
N PRO A 54 -27.39 -13.36 -0.43
CA PRO A 54 -28.16 -14.08 -1.45
C PRO A 54 -29.41 -13.31 -1.93
N THR A 55 -29.95 -13.60 -3.11
CA THR A 55 -31.42 -13.55 -3.27
C THR A 55 -31.83 -14.45 -4.42
N MET A 56 -32.42 -15.60 -4.08
CA MET A 56 -33.19 -16.39 -5.02
C MET A 56 -34.33 -15.53 -5.56
N GLN A 57 -34.34 -15.29 -6.88
CA GLN A 57 -35.50 -14.72 -7.54
C GLN A 57 -36.58 -15.81 -7.61
N PHE A 58 -37.60 -15.67 -6.77
CA PHE A 58 -38.86 -16.41 -6.94
C PHE A 58 -39.64 -15.77 -8.08
N SER A 59 -39.60 -16.38 -9.26
CA SER A 59 -40.51 -16.04 -10.35
C SER A 59 -41.93 -16.50 -9.98
N ARG A 60 -42.84 -15.56 -9.72
CA ARG A 60 -44.28 -15.83 -9.53
C ARG A 60 -44.89 -16.43 -10.80
N PRO A 61 -45.89 -17.33 -10.69
CA PRO A 61 -46.61 -17.84 -11.84
C PRO A 61 -47.60 -16.79 -12.35
N SER A 62 -47.60 -16.56 -13.67
CA SER A 62 -48.69 -15.90 -14.38
C SER A 62 -49.65 -16.97 -14.87
N GLY A 63 -50.95 -16.75 -14.62
CA GLY A 63 -52.04 -17.71 -14.81
C GLY A 63 -52.37 -18.06 -16.24
#